data_AF-A0A095XMI3-F1
#
_entry.id   AF-A0A095XMI3-F1
#
_cell.length_a   1.000
_cell.length_b   1.000
_cell.length_c   1.000
_cell.angle_alpha   90.00
_cell.angle_beta   90.00
_cell.angle_gamma   90.00
#
_symmetry.space_group_name_H-M   'P 1'
#
loop_
_entity.id
_entity.type
_entity.pdbx_description
1 polymer ?
#
loop_
_entity_poly.entity_id
_entity_poly.type
_entity_poly.pdbx_seq_one_letter_code
_entity_poly.pdbx_strand_id
1 'polypeptide(L)'
;MTTSTDEFVRPGRSRGLLEVFDKRFLASLLVHKELRVRYRGSVLGMLWSYAKPAVQFLVFYLAIGKFMGMDRAIENYVIYMFAGVVAMNYFAEIFNNDTRSVVWNTPLVKKIYLPRELFPVASTWVAFVHFVPQLVILASGALIFGWRPGLMELGLFIYVFLVLTIFGLGVGLL
;
A
#
# COMPACT_ATOMS: atom_id res chain seq x y z
N MET A 1 -4.03 -36.24 41.87
CA MET A 1 -2.90 -35.30 41.89
C MET A 1 -2.33 -35.26 40.47
N THR A 2 -2.95 -34.49 39.59
CA THR A 2 -2.56 -34.34 38.18
C THR A 2 -2.14 -32.90 37.99
N THR A 3 -0.84 -32.66 38.12
CA THR A 3 -0.21 -31.36 37.84
C THR A 3 -0.33 -31.06 36.36
N SER A 4 -1.32 -30.25 36.00
CA SER A 4 -1.35 -29.49 34.75
C SER A 4 -0.13 -28.57 34.75
N THR A 5 0.88 -28.90 33.95
CA THR A 5 1.93 -27.97 33.56
C THR A 5 1.29 -26.90 32.69
N ASP A 6 0.75 -25.88 33.36
CA ASP A 6 0.44 -24.59 32.76
C ASP A 6 1.79 -24.03 32.28
N GLU A 7 2.05 -24.23 30.99
CA GLU A 7 3.23 -23.73 30.31
C GLU A 7 3.11 -22.21 30.32
N PHE A 8 3.76 -21.58 31.30
CA PHE A 8 3.81 -20.13 31.43
C PHE A 8 4.37 -19.53 30.14
N VAL A 9 3.46 -19.11 29.25
CA VAL A 9 3.77 -18.36 28.03
C VAL A 9 4.45 -17.07 28.48
N ARG A 10 5.79 -17.04 28.39
CA ARG A 10 6.58 -15.86 28.74
C ARG A 10 6.15 -14.69 27.84
N PRO A 11 5.61 -13.59 28.39
CA PRO A 11 5.25 -12.43 27.60
C PRO A 11 6.56 -11.76 27.14
N GLY A 12 6.95 -11.98 25.89
CA GLY A 12 8.18 -11.38 25.35
C GLY A 12 8.84 -12.12 24.18
N ARG A 13 8.43 -13.36 23.87
CA ARG A 13 8.95 -14.06 22.68
C ARG A 13 8.06 -13.76 21.48
N SER A 14 8.33 -12.65 20.79
CA SER A 14 7.64 -12.32 19.53
C SER A 14 7.79 -13.50 18.57
N ARG A 15 6.69 -14.18 18.22
CA ARG A 15 6.67 -15.23 17.18
C ARG A 15 6.83 -14.66 15.76
N GLY A 16 7.28 -13.41 15.62
CA GLY A 16 7.47 -12.73 14.35
C GLY A 16 6.13 -12.46 13.65
N LEU A 17 6.16 -12.33 12.33
CA LEU A 17 4.99 -12.10 11.48
C LEU A 17 3.82 -13.07 11.73
N LEU A 18 4.07 -14.28 12.25
CA LEU A 18 3.03 -15.25 12.61
C LEU A 18 2.12 -14.76 13.76
N GLU A 19 2.63 -13.93 14.66
CA GLU A 19 1.85 -13.33 15.75
C GLU A 19 0.84 -12.29 15.23
N VAL A 20 1.15 -11.64 14.10
CA VAL A 20 0.24 -10.71 13.42
C VAL A 20 -0.97 -11.47 12.86
N PHE A 21 -0.75 -12.67 12.31
CA PHE A 21 -1.83 -13.53 11.82
C PHE A 21 -2.73 -14.04 12.95
N ASP A 22 -2.14 -14.42 14.10
CA ASP A 22 -2.90 -14.84 15.29
C ASP A 22 -3.75 -13.67 15.85
N LYS A 23 -3.22 -12.44 15.79
CA LYS A 23 -3.87 -11.22 16.27
C LYS A 23 -4.49 -10.38 15.15
N ARG A 24 -5.06 -11.04 14.13
CA ARG A 24 -5.75 -10.40 12.98
C ARG A 24 -6.80 -9.35 13.37
N PHE A 25 -7.49 -9.52 14.50
CA PHE A 25 -8.47 -8.54 15.00
C PHE A 25 -7.81 -7.22 15.41
N LEU A 26 -6.67 -7.29 16.10
CA LEU A 26 -5.90 -6.10 16.49
C LEU A 26 -5.27 -5.43 15.27
N ALA A 27 -4.76 -6.21 14.31
CA ALA A 27 -4.25 -5.69 13.04
C ALA A 27 -5.34 -4.91 12.30
N SER A 28 -6.53 -5.51 12.16
CA SER A 28 -7.67 -4.86 11.53
C SER A 28 -8.10 -3.60 12.28
N LEU A 29 -8.14 -3.62 13.62
CA LEU A 29 -8.50 -2.45 14.41
C LEU A 29 -7.50 -1.29 14.20
N LEU A 30 -6.21 -1.60 14.11
CA LEU A 30 -5.16 -0.62 13.87
C LEU A 30 -5.26 -0.04 12.45
N VAL A 31 -5.45 -0.89 11.45
CA VAL A 31 -5.73 -0.48 10.06
C VAL A 31 -6.94 0.45 10.01
N HIS A 32 -8.07 0.06 10.61
CA HIS A 32 -9.27 0.89 10.62
C HIS A 32 -9.05 2.22 11.33
N LYS A 33 -8.26 2.24 12.41
CA LYS A 33 -7.89 3.48 13.10
C LYS A 33 -7.05 4.37 12.20
N GLU A 34 -6.02 3.84 11.54
CA GLU A 34 -5.14 4.62 10.65
C GLU A 34 -5.90 5.17 9.44
N LEU A 35 -6.72 4.34 8.79
CA LEU A 35 -7.63 4.77 7.74
C LEU A 35 -8.56 5.87 8.29
N ARG A 36 -9.21 5.67 9.43
CA ARG A 36 -10.12 6.66 9.99
C ARG A 36 -9.43 7.97 10.38
N VAL A 37 -8.16 7.95 10.80
CA VAL A 37 -7.38 9.18 11.06
C VAL A 37 -7.08 9.89 9.75
N ARG A 38 -6.67 9.16 8.71
CA ARG A 38 -6.31 9.70 7.40
C ARG A 38 -7.52 10.21 6.60
N TYR A 39 -8.67 9.56 6.77
CA TYR A 39 -9.94 9.94 6.13
C TYR A 39 -10.85 10.80 7.03
N ARG A 40 -10.51 11.02 8.32
CA ARG A 40 -11.26 11.94 9.18
C ARG A 40 -11.05 13.37 8.70
N GLY A 41 -12.14 14.03 8.33
CA GLY A 41 -12.14 15.45 7.95
C GLY A 41 -12.23 15.70 6.45
N SER A 42 -12.31 14.67 5.61
CA SER A 42 -12.54 14.85 4.17
C SER A 42 -13.97 14.42 3.83
N VAL A 43 -14.87 15.40 3.67
CA VAL A 43 -16.30 15.20 3.30
C VAL A 43 -16.45 14.41 1.98
N LEU A 44 -15.38 14.37 1.18
CA LEU A 44 -15.25 13.65 -0.10
C LEU A 44 -14.25 12.48 -0.05
N GLY A 45 -13.82 12.03 1.14
CA GLY A 45 -12.58 11.27 1.34
C GLY A 45 -12.30 10.13 0.37
N MET A 46 -13.27 9.24 0.12
CA MET A 46 -13.10 8.12 -0.81
C MET A 46 -13.04 8.59 -2.28
N LEU A 47 -13.89 9.54 -2.65
CA LEU A 47 -13.94 10.16 -3.99
C LEU A 47 -12.62 10.89 -4.31
N TRP A 48 -12.04 11.55 -3.30
CA TRP A 48 -10.78 12.29 -3.43
C TRP A 48 -9.59 11.36 -3.74
N SER A 49 -9.59 10.15 -3.17
CA SER A 49 -8.58 9.12 -3.46
C SER A 49 -8.55 8.71 -4.93
N TYR A 50 -9.66 8.83 -5.66
CA TYR A 50 -9.72 8.61 -7.12
C TYR A 50 -9.45 9.89 -7.92
N ALA A 51 -9.91 11.04 -7.42
CA ALA A 51 -9.76 12.31 -8.11
C ALA A 51 -8.28 12.67 -8.33
N LYS A 52 -7.43 12.52 -7.31
CA LYS A 52 -6.01 12.88 -7.39
C LYS A 52 -5.26 12.08 -8.49
N PRO A 53 -5.28 10.73 -8.51
CA PRO A 53 -4.67 9.96 -9.59
C PRO A 53 -5.28 10.25 -10.96
N ALA A 54 -6.60 10.47 -11.05
CA ALA A 54 -7.26 10.77 -12.31
C ALA A 54 -6.79 12.11 -12.91
N VAL A 55 -6.72 13.15 -12.08
CA VAL A 55 -6.17 14.46 -12.50
C VAL A 55 -4.70 14.32 -12.89
N GLN A 56 -3.91 13.57 -12.12
CA GLN A 56 -2.50 13.32 -12.44
C GLN A 56 -2.33 12.64 -13.80
N PHE A 57 -3.12 11.60 -14.08
CA PHE A 57 -3.14 10.94 -15.39
C PHE A 57 -3.52 11.89 -16.52
N LEU A 58 -4.58 12.69 -16.31
CA LEU A 58 -5.07 13.64 -17.31
C LEU A 58 -4.04 14.74 -17.61
N VAL A 59 -3.36 15.25 -16.59
CA VAL A 59 -2.26 16.21 -16.75
C VAL A 59 -1.14 15.60 -17.59
N PHE A 60 -0.72 14.37 -17.30
CA PHE A 60 0.30 13.69 -18.08
C PHE A 60 -0.11 13.42 -19.52
N TYR A 61 -1.37 13.01 -19.73
CA TYR A 61 -1.92 12.80 -21.06
C TYR A 61 -1.91 14.10 -21.88
N LEU A 62 -2.39 15.21 -21.31
CA LEU A 62 -2.44 16.48 -22.01
C LEU A 62 -1.03 17.08 -22.23
N ALA A 63 -0.20 17.11 -21.18
CA ALA A 63 1.11 17.76 -21.23
C ALA A 63 2.12 16.99 -22.09
N ILE A 64 2.16 15.66 -21.99
CA ILE A 64 3.19 14.86 -22.67
C ILE A 64 2.64 14.16 -23.91
N GLY A 65 1.46 13.56 -23.83
CA GLY A 65 0.83 12.93 -24.99
C GLY A 65 0.50 13.97 -26.07
N LYS A 66 -0.33 14.96 -25.71
CA LYS A 66 -0.85 15.95 -26.66
C LYS A 66 0.10 17.11 -26.95
N PHE A 67 0.70 17.73 -25.93
CA PHE A 67 1.55 18.92 -26.09
C PHE A 67 2.95 18.61 -26.63
N MET A 68 3.64 17.59 -26.08
CA MET A 68 4.94 17.17 -26.61
C MET A 68 4.83 16.27 -27.84
N GLY A 69 3.62 15.78 -28.16
CA GLY A 69 3.39 14.90 -29.32
C GLY A 69 4.05 13.53 -29.19
N MET A 70 4.41 13.12 -27.97
CA MET A 70 5.15 11.88 -27.70
C MET A 70 4.38 10.63 -28.15
N ASP A 71 3.05 10.70 -28.16
CA ASP A 71 2.16 9.64 -28.66
C ASP A 71 2.39 9.32 -30.15
N ARG A 72 3.05 10.21 -30.92
CA ARG A 72 3.42 9.96 -32.32
C ARG A 72 4.74 9.20 -32.47
N ALA A 73 5.60 9.26 -31.46
CA ALA A 73 6.93 8.62 -31.47
C ALA A 73 6.91 7.25 -30.77
N ILE A 74 6.09 7.10 -29.72
CA ILE A 74 5.98 5.88 -28.93
C ILE A 74 4.50 5.63 -28.65
N GLU A 75 3.99 4.49 -29.11
CA GLU A 75 2.62 4.08 -28.86
C GLU A 75 2.38 3.92 -27.35
N ASN A 76 1.28 4.46 -26.83
CA ASN A 76 0.88 4.33 -25.41
C ASN A 76 1.88 4.90 -24.39
N TYR A 77 2.72 5.88 -24.77
CA TYR A 77 3.75 6.47 -23.89
C TYR A 77 3.20 6.91 -22.52
N VAL A 78 2.03 7.54 -22.51
CA VAL A 78 1.41 8.06 -21.28
C VAL A 78 1.10 6.94 -20.28
N ILE A 79 0.72 5.75 -20.76
CA ILE A 79 0.43 4.58 -19.91
C ILE A 79 1.72 4.04 -19.29
N TYR A 80 2.79 3.91 -20.08
CA TYR A 80 4.09 3.45 -19.58
C TYR A 80 4.63 4.37 -18.49
N MET A 81 4.56 5.69 -18.72
CA MET A 81 5.00 6.65 -17.73
C MET A 81 4.13 6.62 -16.47
N PHE A 82 2.80 6.57 -16.63
CA PHE A 82 1.90 6.50 -15.50
C PHE A 82 2.10 5.21 -14.69
N ALA A 83 2.36 4.06 -15.33
CA ALA A 83 2.69 2.82 -14.63
C ALA A 83 3.93 2.96 -13.74
N GLY A 84 4.99 3.61 -14.24
CA GLY A 84 6.18 3.92 -13.44
C GLY A 84 5.88 4.82 -12.24
N VAL A 85 5.06 5.84 -12.43
CA VAL A 85 4.62 6.75 -11.37
C VAL A 85 3.78 6.02 -10.31
N VAL A 86 2.89 5.12 -10.73
CA VAL A 86 2.05 4.31 -9.82
C VAL A 86 2.91 3.38 -8.97
N ALA A 87 3.90 2.70 -9.58
CA ALA A 87 4.85 1.86 -8.84
C ALA A 87 5.69 2.67 -7.84
N MET A 88 6.21 3.83 -8.26
CA MET A 88 7.02 4.70 -7.40
C MET A 88 6.19 5.28 -6.23
N ASN A 89 4.94 5.68 -6.49
CA ASN A 89 4.05 6.18 -5.46
C ASN A 89 3.76 5.10 -4.40
N TYR A 90 3.46 3.87 -4.84
CA TYR A 90 3.20 2.76 -3.92
C TYR A 90 4.42 2.49 -3.03
N PHE A 91 5.61 2.41 -3.63
CA PHE A 91 6.85 2.21 -2.88
C PHE A 91 7.11 3.35 -1.88
N ALA A 92 7.02 4.60 -2.34
CA ALA A 92 7.23 5.77 -1.49
C ALA A 92 6.21 5.81 -0.33
N GLU A 93 4.98 5.36 -0.56
CA GLU A 93 3.95 5.31 0.45
C GLU A 93 4.23 4.22 1.51
N ILE A 94 4.60 3.00 1.11
CA ILE A 94 5.01 1.96 2.07
C ILE A 94 6.22 2.44 2.87
N PHE A 95 7.27 2.91 2.19
CA PHE A 95 8.52 3.33 2.84
C PHE A 95 8.31 4.44 3.87
N ASN A 96 7.52 5.48 3.53
CA ASN A 96 7.26 6.58 4.45
C ASN A 96 6.31 6.19 5.59
N ASN A 97 5.28 5.38 5.31
CA ASN A 97 4.32 4.96 6.32
C ASN A 97 4.98 3.99 7.30
N ASP A 98 5.70 2.98 6.83
CA ASP A 98 6.34 1.97 7.67
C ASP A 98 7.37 2.61 8.61
N THR A 99 8.25 3.48 8.10
CA THR A 99 9.25 4.21 8.91
C THR A 99 8.59 5.06 10.01
N ARG A 100 7.40 5.59 9.76
CA ARG A 100 6.67 6.47 10.69
C ARG A 100 5.69 5.72 11.59
N SER A 101 5.29 4.51 11.21
CA SER A 101 4.20 3.73 11.83
C SER A 101 4.42 3.48 13.33
N VAL A 102 5.67 3.17 13.70
CA VAL A 102 6.07 2.90 15.08
C VAL A 102 6.05 4.18 15.91
N VAL A 103 6.59 5.29 15.36
CA VAL A 103 6.71 6.57 16.07
C VAL A 103 5.32 7.19 16.29
N TRP A 104 4.45 7.19 15.28
CA TRP A 104 3.13 7.80 15.36
C TRP A 104 2.15 7.04 16.26
N ASN A 105 2.35 5.73 16.43
CA ASN A 105 1.52 4.92 17.32
C ASN A 105 2.11 4.73 18.74
N THR A 106 3.21 5.41 19.08
CA THR A 106 3.82 5.41 20.43
C THR A 106 2.81 5.57 21.59
N PRO A 107 1.78 6.45 21.52
CA PRO A 107 0.80 6.59 22.61
C PRO A 107 -0.08 5.36 22.82
N LEU A 108 -0.27 4.53 21.77
CA LEU A 108 -1.05 3.30 21.82
C LEU A 108 -0.21 2.13 22.36
N VAL A 109 1.05 2.05 21.92
CA VAL A 109 2.05 1.07 22.39
C VAL A 109 2.29 1.20 23.90
N LYS A 110 2.30 2.43 24.43
CA LYS A 110 2.48 2.68 25.87
C LYS A 110 1.29 2.27 26.74
N LYS A 111 0.10 2.07 26.16
CA LYS A 111 -1.13 1.71 26.90
C LYS A 111 -1.46 0.23 26.86
N ILE A 112 -1.02 -0.48 25.82
CA ILE A 112 -1.37 -1.89 25.60
C ILE A 112 -0.18 -2.58 24.93
N TYR A 113 0.23 -3.75 25.42
CA TYR A 113 1.30 -4.54 24.79
C TYR A 113 0.88 -4.97 23.38
N LEU A 114 1.51 -4.38 22.37
CA LEU A 114 1.28 -4.69 20.95
C LEU A 114 2.61 -5.17 20.33
N PRO A 115 2.61 -6.32 19.62
CA PRO A 115 3.76 -6.75 18.83
C PRO A 115 4.17 -5.66 17.84
N ARG A 116 5.46 -5.33 17.78
CA ARG A 116 6.00 -4.26 16.91
C ARG A 116 5.76 -4.50 15.41
N GLU A 117 5.61 -5.76 15.00
CA GLU A 117 5.36 -6.14 13.60
C GLU A 117 3.96 -5.77 13.10
N LEU A 118 3.01 -5.49 14.01
CA LEU A 118 1.66 -5.05 13.61
C LEU A 118 1.66 -3.69 12.91
N PHE A 119 2.63 -2.81 13.21
CA PHE A 119 2.66 -1.45 12.66
C PHE A 119 3.06 -1.41 11.18
N PRO A 120 4.17 -2.05 10.75
CA PRO A 120 4.51 -2.14 9.32
C PRO A 120 3.45 -2.87 8.50
N VAL A 121 2.87 -3.95 9.04
CA VAL A 121 1.81 -4.70 8.34
C VAL A 121 0.55 -3.84 8.15
N ALA A 122 0.14 -3.09 9.18
CA ALA A 122 -1.00 -2.18 9.06
C ALA A 122 -0.72 -1.05 8.06
N SER A 123 0.48 -0.47 8.09
CA SER A 123 0.90 0.61 7.18
C SER A 123 1.00 0.17 5.72
N THR A 124 1.49 -1.05 5.46
CA THR A 124 1.46 -1.67 4.14
C THR A 124 0.03 -1.86 3.63
N TRP A 125 -0.89 -2.30 4.51
CA TRP A 125 -2.30 -2.44 4.12
C TRP A 125 -2.94 -1.09 3.79
N VAL A 126 -2.61 -0.04 4.54
CA VAL A 126 -3.05 1.33 4.24
C VAL A 126 -2.51 1.79 2.88
N ALA A 127 -1.22 1.55 2.59
CA ALA A 127 -0.63 1.86 1.29
C ALA A 127 -1.32 1.11 0.13
N PHE A 128 -1.68 -0.16 0.35
CA PHE A 128 -2.44 -0.94 -0.63
C PHE A 128 -3.80 -0.32 -0.95
N VAL A 129 -4.53 0.16 0.06
CA VAL A 129 -5.82 0.84 -0.14
C VAL A 129 -5.66 2.11 -1.00
N HIS A 130 -4.55 2.83 -0.88
CA HIS A 130 -4.26 4.02 -1.68
C HIS A 130 -3.75 3.71 -3.09
N PHE A 131 -3.14 2.55 -3.27
CA PHE A 131 -2.71 2.04 -4.56
C PHE A 131 -3.88 1.58 -5.45
N VAL A 132 -4.95 1.04 -4.86
CA VAL A 132 -6.12 0.55 -5.62
C VAL A 132 -6.72 1.60 -6.56
N PRO A 133 -7.02 2.86 -6.13
CA PRO A 133 -7.48 3.90 -7.04
C PRO A 133 -6.52 4.17 -8.19
N GLN A 134 -5.21 4.20 -7.93
CA GLN A 134 -4.19 4.41 -8.95
C GLN A 134 -4.19 3.28 -9.99
N LEU A 135 -4.33 2.04 -9.55
CA LEU A 135 -4.46 0.88 -10.42
C LEU A 135 -5.71 0.90 -11.27
N VAL A 136 -6.85 1.28 -10.70
CA VAL A 136 -8.10 1.38 -11.44
C VAL A 136 -7.96 2.40 -12.56
N ILE A 137 -7.35 3.56 -12.28
CA ILE A 137 -7.09 4.58 -13.30
C ILE A 137 -6.12 4.06 -14.36
N LEU A 138 -5.02 3.43 -13.98
CA LEU A 138 -4.04 2.86 -14.91
C LEU A 138 -4.67 1.79 -15.82
N ALA A 139 -5.45 0.87 -15.26
CA ALA A 139 -6.15 -0.18 -16.00
C ALA A 139 -7.21 0.39 -16.95
N SER A 140 -7.97 1.39 -16.49
CA SER A 140 -8.95 2.07 -17.35
C SER A 140 -8.28 2.82 -18.50
N GLY A 141 -7.15 3.48 -18.23
CA GLY A 141 -6.31 4.11 -19.26
C GLY A 141 -5.82 3.09 -20.28
N ALA A 142 -5.19 2.01 -19.83
CA ALA A 142 -4.73 0.92 -20.69
C ALA A 142 -5.80 0.43 -21.67
N LEU A 143 -7.01 0.18 -21.18
CA LEU A 143 -8.13 -0.29 -22.01
C LEU A 143 -8.62 0.76 -23.02
N ILE A 144 -8.69 2.03 -22.64
CA ILE A 144 -9.14 3.13 -23.53
C ILE A 144 -8.18 3.32 -24.69
N PHE A 145 -6.87 3.21 -24.46
CA PHE A 145 -5.86 3.32 -25.50
C PHE A 145 -5.63 2.00 -26.26
N GLY A 146 -6.42 0.96 -25.98
CA GLY A 146 -6.38 -0.31 -26.71
C GLY A 146 -5.25 -1.25 -26.31
N TRP A 147 -4.46 -0.93 -25.28
CA TRP A 147 -3.45 -1.84 -24.75
C TRP A 147 -4.12 -2.91 -23.89
N ARG A 148 -3.99 -4.17 -24.29
CA ARG A 148 -4.51 -5.33 -23.57
C ARG A 148 -3.36 -6.08 -22.92
N PRO A 149 -3.20 -6.02 -21.59
CA PRO A 149 -2.15 -6.76 -20.93
C PRO A 149 -2.38 -8.27 -21.09
N GLY A 150 -1.41 -8.96 -21.68
CA GLY A 150 -1.33 -10.40 -21.75
C GLY A 150 -0.97 -11.02 -20.39
N LEU A 151 -1.05 -12.35 -20.33
CA LEU A 151 -0.78 -13.12 -19.10
C LEU A 151 0.62 -12.87 -18.53
N MET A 152 1.61 -12.66 -19.40
CA MET A 152 2.99 -12.38 -18.98
C MET A 152 3.12 -11.00 -18.32
N GLU A 153 2.49 -9.98 -18.88
CA GLU A 153 2.54 -8.62 -18.35
C GLU A 153 1.82 -8.53 -16.99
N LEU A 154 0.71 -9.26 -16.84
CA LEU A 154 0.03 -9.40 -15.56
C LEU A 154 0.90 -10.14 -14.52
N GLY A 155 1.61 -11.20 -14.95
CA GLY A 155 2.56 -11.92 -14.10
C GLY A 155 3.71 -11.03 -13.62
N LEU A 156 4.29 -10.22 -14.53
CA LEU A 156 5.33 -9.24 -14.20
C LEU A 156 4.82 -8.16 -13.25
N PHE A 157 3.60 -7.67 -13.46
CA PHE A 157 2.97 -6.70 -12.57
C PHE A 157 2.84 -7.26 -11.14
N ILE A 158 2.34 -8.49 -11.00
CA ILE A 158 2.24 -9.16 -9.69
C ILE A 158 3.62 -9.37 -9.08
N TYR A 159 4.60 -9.79 -9.88
CA TYR A 159 5.98 -9.98 -9.41
C TYR A 159 6.57 -8.68 -8.87
N VAL A 160 6.48 -7.57 -9.61
CA VAL A 160 6.97 -6.25 -9.17
C VAL A 160 6.24 -5.82 -7.89
N PHE A 161 4.92 -5.97 -7.85
CA PHE A 161 4.12 -5.64 -6.67
C PHE A 161 4.55 -6.42 -5.42
N LEU A 162 4.81 -7.72 -5.56
CA LEU A 162 5.32 -8.56 -4.47
C LEU A 162 6.71 -8.12 -4.01
N VAL A 163 7.63 -7.86 -4.94
CA VAL A 163 8.99 -7.40 -4.62
C VAL A 163 8.94 -6.07 -3.85
N LEU A 164 8.14 -5.10 -4.31
CA LEU A 164 7.99 -3.81 -3.62
C LEU A 164 7.38 -3.97 -2.22
N THR A 165 6.39 -4.85 -2.07
CA THR A 165 5.73 -5.08 -0.79
C THR A 165 6.67 -5.77 0.21
N ILE A 166 7.41 -6.80 -0.22
CA ILE A 166 8.38 -7.51 0.62
C ILE A 166 9.52 -6.58 1.01
N PHE A 167 10.04 -5.81 0.07
CA PHE A 167 11.13 -4.89 0.32
C PHE A 167 10.70 -3.76 1.27
N GLY A 168 9.52 -3.18 1.05
CA GLY A 168 8.94 -2.16 1.92
C GLY A 168 8.74 -2.66 3.36
N LEU A 169 8.09 -3.82 3.52
CA LEU A 169 7.91 -4.47 4.82
C LEU A 169 9.24 -4.82 5.49
N GLY A 170 10.22 -5.30 4.72
CA GLY A 170 11.56 -5.63 5.21
C GLY A 170 12.26 -4.40 5.79
N VAL A 171 12.15 -3.26 5.12
CA VAL A 171 12.66 -1.97 5.62
C VAL A 171 11.89 -1.50 6.84
N GLY A 172 10.56 -1.67 6.86
CA GLY A 172 9.72 -1.31 8.01
C GLY A 172 9.98 -2.10 9.29
N LEU A 173 10.58 -3.29 9.15
CA LEU A 173 10.90 -4.18 10.26
C LEU A 173 12.33 -3.98 10.82
N LEU A 174 13.18 -3.21 10.12
CA LEU A 174 14.52 -2.81 10.57
C LEU A 174 14.45 -1.70 11.62
#